data_AF-A0A8S1B1W7-F1
#
_entry.id   AF-A0A8S1B1W7-F1
#
_cell.length_a   1.000
_cell.length_b   1.000
_cell.length_c   1.000
_cell.angle_alpha   90.00
_cell.angle_beta   90.00
_cell.angle_gamma   90.00
#
_symmetry.space_group_name_H-M   'P 1'
#
loop_
_entity.id
_entity.type
_entity.pdbx_description
1 polymer ?
#
loop_
_entity_poly.entity_id
_entity_poly.type
_entity_poly.pdbx_seq_one_letter_code
_entity_poly.pdbx_strand_id
1 'polypeptide(L)'
;MYPWYAIRLIRQSDSDISEIYKATKTLTGNSRPKKKLLKSKDGQLIATSEHQLRHWRKHFEEVYRSITPTPTDTPQHTSIPSRLLDINVDPPTHDEVAKAIQSLKICKPSGLDLVTAEKTY
;
A
#
# COMPACT_ATOMS: atom_id res chain seq x y z
N MET A 1 6.99 10.03 -44.67
CA MET A 1 6.03 10.04 -43.55
C MET A 1 5.72 11.50 -43.22
N TYR A 2 4.50 11.97 -43.48
CA TYR A 2 4.20 13.41 -43.53
C TYR A 2 4.03 14.01 -42.12
N PRO A 3 4.80 15.06 -41.75
CA PRO A 3 4.75 15.70 -40.43
C PRO A 3 3.36 16.18 -40.01
N TRP A 4 2.54 16.56 -40.99
CA TRP A 4 1.15 16.97 -40.81
C TRP A 4 0.26 15.91 -40.13
N TYR A 5 0.56 14.63 -40.35
CA TYR A 5 -0.18 13.54 -39.73
C TYR A 5 0.06 13.47 -38.22
N ALA A 6 1.29 13.73 -37.78
CA ALA A 6 1.65 13.75 -36.36
C ALA A 6 0.96 14.89 -35.61
N ILE A 7 0.91 16.09 -36.20
CA ILE A 7 0.21 17.25 -35.61
C ILE A 7 -1.30 16.97 -35.46
N ARG A 8 -1.91 16.30 -36.44
CA ARG A 8 -3.33 15.94 -36.39
C ARG A 8 -3.64 14.93 -35.27
N LEU A 9 -2.75 13.96 -35.06
CA LEU A 9 -2.91 12.94 -34.02
C LEU A 9 -2.69 13.51 -32.60
N ILE A 10 -1.70 14.39 -32.41
CA ILE A 10 -1.45 15.06 -31.12
C ILE A 10 -2.65 15.92 -30.71
N ARG A 11 -3.28 16.63 -31.67
CA ARG A 11 -4.45 17.45 -31.39
C ARG A 11 -5.69 16.62 -31.01
N GLN A 12 -5.79 15.39 -31.53
CA GLN A 12 -6.87 14.46 -31.18
C GLN A 12 -6.66 13.86 -29.78
N SER A 13 -5.43 13.52 -29.40
CA SER A 13 -5.11 13.00 -28.06
C SER A 13 -5.34 14.03 -26.95
N ASP A 14 -5.01 15.30 -27.20
CA ASP A 14 -5.25 16.37 -26.21
C ASP A 14 -6.75 16.62 -25.97
N SER A 15 -7.59 16.38 -26.98
CA SER A 15 -9.05 16.48 -26.86
C SER A 15 -9.62 15.38 -25.97
N ASP A 16 -9.14 14.14 -26.17
CA ASP A 16 -9.61 12.96 -25.43
C ASP A 16 -9.20 13.02 -23.95
N ILE A 17 -7.95 13.40 -23.67
CA ILE A 17 -7.46 13.56 -22.29
C ILE A 17 -8.27 14.65 -21.54
N SER A 18 -8.64 15.74 -22.21
CA SER A 18 -9.46 16.80 -21.63
C SER A 18 -10.87 16.31 -21.26
N GLU A 19 -11.45 15.45 -22.11
CA GLU A 19 -12.78 14.88 -21.91
C GLU A 19 -12.80 13.88 -20.76
N ILE A 20 -11.80 12.98 -20.70
CA ILE A 20 -11.60 12.05 -19.58
C ILE A 20 -11.41 12.80 -18.26
N TYR A 21 -10.62 13.88 -18.25
CA TYR A 21 -10.44 14.72 -17.06
C TYR A 21 -11.76 15.36 -16.61
N LYS A 22 -12.56 15.92 -17.53
CA LYS A 22 -13.86 16.53 -17.22
C LYS A 22 -14.84 15.50 -16.68
N ALA A 23 -14.94 14.32 -17.31
CA ALA A 23 -15.80 13.23 -16.87
C ALA A 23 -15.42 12.72 -15.47
N THR A 24 -14.10 12.53 -15.23
CA THR A 24 -13.58 12.13 -13.93
C THR A 24 -13.89 13.17 -12.86
N LYS A 25 -13.72 14.45 -13.17
CA LYS A 25 -14.01 15.58 -12.27
C LYS A 25 -15.49 15.72 -11.95
N THR A 26 -16.39 15.47 -12.90
CA THR A 26 -17.84 15.44 -12.63
C THR A 26 -18.23 14.24 -11.77
N LEU A 27 -17.60 13.07 -11.98
CA LEU A 27 -17.90 11.85 -11.25
C LEU A 27 -17.39 11.88 -9.80
N THR A 28 -16.19 12.44 -9.58
CA THR A 28 -15.60 12.51 -8.23
C THR A 28 -16.27 13.53 -7.32
N GLY A 29 -17.12 14.42 -7.86
CA GLY A 29 -17.78 15.48 -7.10
C GLY A 29 -16.79 16.37 -6.35
N ASN A 30 -17.29 17.37 -5.62
CA ASN A 30 -16.44 18.16 -4.73
C ASN A 30 -16.02 17.33 -3.50
N SER A 31 -15.09 16.38 -3.68
CA SER A 31 -14.34 15.76 -2.59
C SER A 31 -13.40 16.80 -2.00
N ARG A 32 -13.98 17.75 -1.26
CA ARG A 32 -13.22 18.59 -0.36
C ARG A 32 -12.68 17.66 0.71
N PRO A 33 -11.38 17.69 1.02
CA PRO A 33 -10.86 17.00 2.19
C PRO A 33 -11.60 17.58 3.40
N LYS A 34 -12.61 16.85 3.89
CA LYS A 34 -13.23 17.17 5.17
C LYS A 34 -12.12 17.03 6.18
N LYS A 35 -11.78 18.11 6.89
CA LYS A 35 -10.91 18.05 8.06
C LYS A 35 -11.58 17.05 9.01
N LYS A 36 -11.15 15.79 8.98
CA LYS A 36 -11.69 14.75 9.85
C LYS A 36 -11.34 15.18 11.26
N LEU A 37 -12.36 15.64 11.98
CA LEU A 37 -12.27 15.97 13.40
C LEU A 37 -11.81 14.70 14.11
N LEU A 38 -10.70 14.76 14.83
CA LEU A 38 -10.22 13.65 15.63
C LEU A 38 -11.14 13.49 16.83
N LYS A 39 -11.54 12.25 17.15
CA LYS A 39 -12.28 11.97 18.39
C LYS A 39 -11.27 11.57 19.47
N SER A 40 -11.31 12.23 20.63
CA SER A 40 -10.55 11.79 21.81
C SER A 40 -11.07 10.44 22.31
N LYS A 41 -10.29 9.76 23.18
CA LYS A 41 -10.71 8.57 23.93
C LYS A 41 -12.01 8.84 24.73
N ASP A 42 -12.24 10.07 25.15
CA ASP A 42 -13.43 10.54 25.88
C ASP A 42 -14.63 10.88 24.96
N GLY A 43 -14.54 10.60 23.65
CA GLY A 43 -15.60 10.86 22.68
C GLY A 43 -15.71 12.32 22.22
N GLN A 44 -14.91 13.24 22.76
CA GLN A 44 -14.93 14.66 22.39
C GLN A 44 -14.26 14.90 21.03
N LEU A 45 -14.90 15.70 20.16
CA LEU A 45 -14.37 16.10 18.86
C LEU A 45 -13.30 17.20 19.02
N ILE A 46 -12.08 16.90 18.62
CA ILE A 46 -10.95 17.82 18.63
C ILE A 46 -10.92 18.60 17.32
N ALA A 47 -11.47 19.82 17.36
CA ALA A 47 -11.62 20.68 16.18
C ALA A 47 -10.39 21.53 15.86
N THR A 48 -9.62 21.93 16.88
CA THR A 48 -8.47 22.83 16.73
C THR A 48 -7.19 22.05 16.48
N SER A 49 -6.39 22.47 15.49
CA SER A 49 -5.12 21.83 15.12
C SER A 49 -4.15 21.68 16.30
N GLU A 50 -4.10 22.66 17.18
CA GLU A 50 -3.24 22.61 18.37
C GLU A 50 -3.63 21.47 19.32
N HIS A 51 -4.91 21.29 19.60
CA HIS A 51 -5.38 20.19 20.44
C HIS A 51 -5.14 18.83 19.76
N GLN A 52 -5.26 18.76 18.44
CA GLN A 52 -4.95 17.55 17.68
C GLN A 52 -3.47 17.19 17.85
N LEU A 53 -2.56 18.15 17.68
CA LEU A 53 -1.12 17.94 17.86
C LEU A 53 -0.76 17.53 19.29
N ARG A 54 -1.38 18.14 20.32
CA ARG A 54 -1.18 17.72 21.72
C ARG A 54 -1.67 16.29 21.95
N HIS A 55 -2.79 15.90 21.36
CA HIS A 55 -3.33 14.55 21.45
C HIS A 55 -2.41 13.53 20.76
N TRP A 56 -1.96 13.82 19.54
CA TRP A 56 -0.97 13.01 18.82
C TRP A 56 0.33 12.87 19.62
N ARG A 57 0.85 13.95 20.20
CA ARG A 57 2.07 13.91 21.03
C ARG A 57 1.89 12.96 22.21
N LYS A 58 0.79 13.08 22.96
CA LYS A 58 0.51 12.22 24.11
C LYS A 58 0.37 10.75 23.69
N HIS A 59 -0.35 10.49 22.60
CA HIS A 59 -0.53 9.14 22.07
C HIS A 59 0.81 8.51 21.63
N PHE A 60 1.63 9.25 20.87
CA PHE A 60 2.93 8.76 20.44
C PHE A 60 3.91 8.58 21.58
N GLU A 61 3.86 9.43 22.61
CA GLU A 61 4.67 9.26 23.81
C GLU A 61 4.25 8.03 24.62
N GLU A 62 2.95 7.76 24.76
CA GLU A 62 2.42 6.54 25.39
C GLU A 62 2.85 5.27 24.62
N VAL A 63 2.69 5.30 23.30
CA VAL A 63 3.12 4.21 22.40
C VAL A 63 4.63 4.01 22.49
N TYR A 64 5.42 5.09 22.45
CA TYR A 64 6.87 4.99 22.52
C TYR A 64 7.33 4.45 23.86
N ARG A 65 6.76 4.94 24.98
CA ARG A 65 7.03 4.41 26.32
C ARG A 65 6.66 2.94 26.45
N SER A 66 5.57 2.51 25.82
CA SER A 66 5.16 1.10 25.75
C SER A 66 6.08 0.25 24.86
N ILE A 67 6.69 0.84 23.82
CA ILE A 67 7.62 0.15 22.92
C ILE A 67 9.02 0.05 23.53
N THR A 68 9.43 0.98 24.40
CA THR A 68 10.64 0.81 25.21
C THR A 68 10.43 -0.37 26.15
N PRO A 69 11.09 -1.53 25.92
CA PRO A 69 11.04 -2.60 26.89
C PRO A 69 11.70 -2.09 28.17
N THR A 70 10.97 -2.13 29.29
CA THR A 70 11.60 -2.19 30.61
C THR A 70 12.69 -3.27 30.54
N PRO A 71 13.89 -3.13 31.13
CA PRO A 71 14.95 -4.14 31.00
C PRO A 71 14.49 -5.56 31.37
N THR A 72 13.45 -5.66 32.20
CA THR A 72 12.78 -6.89 32.63
C THR A 72 11.93 -7.57 31.55
N ASP A 73 11.41 -6.81 30.59
CA ASP A 73 10.55 -7.28 29.51
C ASP A 73 11.30 -7.24 28.17
N THR A 74 12.60 -7.60 28.24
CA THR A 74 13.21 -8.22 27.06
C THR A 74 12.30 -9.41 26.77
N PRO A 75 11.56 -9.47 25.66
CA PRO A 75 10.97 -10.73 25.29
C PRO A 75 12.16 -11.66 25.30
N GLN A 76 12.11 -12.69 26.15
CA GLN A 76 12.94 -13.84 25.89
C GLN A 76 12.51 -14.21 24.48
N HIS A 77 13.27 -13.72 23.50
CA HIS A 77 13.40 -14.35 22.22
C HIS A 77 13.79 -15.73 22.70
N THR A 78 12.77 -16.58 22.85
CA THR A 78 12.91 -18.01 22.83
C THR A 78 13.67 -18.13 21.55
N SER A 79 14.98 -18.23 21.70
CA SER A 79 15.91 -18.42 20.61
C SER A 79 15.35 -19.70 20.06
N ILE A 80 14.51 -19.57 19.01
CA ILE A 80 13.89 -20.71 18.34
C ILE A 80 15.13 -21.52 18.05
N PRO A 81 15.37 -22.64 18.76
CA PRO A 81 16.68 -23.23 18.85
C PRO A 81 17.02 -23.48 17.41
N SER A 82 17.98 -22.70 16.87
CA SER A 82 18.05 -22.38 15.44
C SER A 82 17.76 -23.67 14.75
N ARG A 83 16.51 -23.87 14.31
CA ARG A 83 16.15 -25.18 13.82
C ARG A 83 17.02 -25.18 12.60
N LEU A 84 18.07 -25.99 12.63
CA LEU A 84 18.98 -26.17 11.53
C LEU A 84 18.06 -26.79 10.49
N LEU A 85 17.32 -25.92 9.81
CA LEU A 85 16.68 -26.23 8.57
C LEU A 85 17.89 -26.60 7.74
N ASP A 86 17.89 -27.84 7.28
CA ASP A 86 18.88 -28.36 6.35
C ASP A 86 18.65 -27.65 5.01
N ILE A 87 18.93 -26.35 5.00
CA ILE A 87 18.86 -25.48 3.86
C ILE A 87 20.26 -25.41 3.30
N ASN A 88 20.37 -25.73 2.02
CA ASN A 88 21.61 -25.54 1.30
C ASN A 88 21.95 -24.04 1.27
N VAL A 89 23.08 -23.66 1.88
CA VAL A 89 23.58 -22.27 1.90
C VAL A 89 24.62 -22.05 0.80
N ASP A 90 24.93 -23.09 0.02
CA ASP A 90 25.83 -22.96 -1.11
C ASP A 90 25.25 -22.04 -2.20
N PRO A 91 26.12 -21.37 -2.97
CA PRO A 91 25.67 -20.56 -4.10
C PRO A 91 24.82 -21.38 -5.07
N PRO A 92 23.70 -20.83 -5.58
CA PRO A 92 22.81 -21.56 -6.47
C PRO A 92 23.52 -21.91 -7.78
N THR A 93 23.25 -23.12 -8.29
CA THR A 93 23.82 -23.59 -9.56
C THR A 93 23.08 -22.95 -10.74
N HIS A 94 23.76 -22.77 -11.88
CA HIS A 94 23.17 -22.18 -13.08
C HIS A 94 21.85 -22.86 -13.51
N ASP A 95 21.76 -24.19 -13.36
CA ASP A 95 20.55 -24.96 -13.69
C ASP A 95 19.38 -24.70 -12.72
N GLU A 96 19.66 -24.47 -11.43
CA GLU A 96 18.64 -24.10 -10.44
C GLU A 96 18.06 -22.72 -10.75
N VAL A 97 18.92 -21.77 -11.13
CA VAL A 97 18.52 -20.43 -11.56
C VAL A 97 17.69 -20.51 -12.84
N ALA A 98 18.11 -21.29 -13.83
CA ALA A 98 17.35 -21.49 -15.08
C ALA A 98 15.97 -22.10 -14.82
N LYS A 99 15.88 -23.09 -13.93
CA LYS A 99 14.63 -23.74 -13.52
C LYS A 99 13.69 -22.78 -12.76
N ALA A 100 14.23 -21.95 -11.87
CA ALA A 100 13.47 -20.92 -11.17
C ALA A 100 12.93 -19.85 -12.15
N ILE A 101 13.72 -19.46 -13.15
CA ILE A 101 13.26 -18.53 -14.20
C ILE A 101 12.15 -19.17 -15.04
N GLN A 102 12.25 -20.46 -15.36
CA GLN A 102 11.19 -21.19 -16.08
C GLN A 102 9.91 -21.28 -15.24
N SER A 103 10.00 -21.59 -13.94
CA SER A 103 8.82 -21.66 -13.07
C SER A 103 8.16 -20.29 -12.89
N LEU A 104 8.92 -19.19 -12.81
CA LEU A 104 8.39 -17.82 -12.80
C LEU A 104 7.70 -17.45 -14.12
N LYS A 105 8.20 -17.93 -15.26
CA LYS A 105 7.55 -17.72 -16.57
C LYS A 105 6.24 -18.50 -16.70
N ILE A 106 6.16 -19.67 -16.07
CA ILE A 106 4.95 -20.52 -16.06
C ILE A 106 3.93 -19.98 -15.04
N CYS A 107 4.40 -19.49 -13.90
CA CYS A 107 3.59 -18.79 -12.91
C CYS A 107 3.38 -17.33 -13.33
N LYS A 108 2.69 -17.15 -14.47
CA LYS A 108 1.88 -15.94 -14.65
C LYS A 108 0.92 -15.90 -13.47
N PRO A 109 0.77 -14.78 -12.73
CA PRO A 109 -0.21 -14.71 -11.68
C PRO A 109 -1.59 -14.80 -12.34
N SER A 110 -2.12 -16.02 -12.46
CA SER A 110 -3.55 -16.22 -12.57
C SER A 110 -4.07 -15.70 -11.25
N GLY A 111 -4.64 -14.49 -11.29
CA GLY A 111 -5.01 -13.73 -10.12
C GLY A 111 -5.61 -14.65 -9.08
N LEU A 112 -4.99 -14.68 -7.90
CA LEU A 112 -5.53 -15.32 -6.72
C LEU A 112 -6.67 -14.45 -6.16
N ASP A 113 -7.52 -13.92 -7.03
CA ASP A 113 -8.73 -13.22 -6.65
C ASP A 113 -9.79 -14.29 -6.50
N LEU A 114 -9.83 -14.87 -5.30
CA LEU A 114 -10.96 -15.65 -4.78
C LEU A 114 -12.21 -14.77 -4.58
N VAL A 115 -12.52 -13.89 -5.52
CA VAL A 115 -13.73 -13.07 -5.51
C VAL A 115 -14.78 -13.80 -6.35
N THR A 116 -15.51 -14.70 -5.71
CA THR A 116 -16.74 -15.25 -6.25
C THR A 116 -17.72 -14.10 -6.48
N ALA A 117 -18.07 -13.82 -7.73
CA ALA A 117 -19.15 -12.90 -8.05
C ALA A 117 -20.44 -13.46 -7.44
N GLU A 118 -21.01 -12.71 -6.49
CA GLU A 118 -22.30 -13.00 -5.89
C GLU A 118 -23.37 -13.09 -6.98
N LYS A 119 -23.91 -14.30 -7.17
CA LYS A 119 -25.01 -14.53 -8.10
C LYS A 119 -26.31 -14.16 -7.38
N THR A 120 -26.87 -13.01 -7.74
CA THR A 120 -28.23 -12.62 -7.34
C THR A 120 -29.23 -13.57 -8.01
N TYR A 121 -30.09 -14.20 -7.21
CA TYR A 121 -31.36 -14.77 -7.63
C TYR A 121 -32.48 -13.93 -7.02
#